data_AF-A0A8C8B4R5-F1
#
_entry.id   AF-A0A8C8B4R5-F1
#
_cell.length_a   1.000
_cell.length_b   1.000
_cell.length_c   1.000
_cell.angle_alpha   90.00
_cell.angle_beta   90.00
_cell.angle_gamma   90.00
#
_symmetry.space_group_name_H-M   'P 1'
#
loop_
_entity.id
_entity.type
_entity.pdbx_description
1 polymer ?
#
loop_
_entity_poly.entity_id
_entity_poly.type
_entity_poly.pdbx_seq_one_letter_code
_entity_poly.pdbx_strand_id
1 'polypeptide(L)' 'MAGRGRGRGQMTFSVEAVGIGKGDALPPPTLQPSPLFPHRAAPLPGGEEGEYMLALKQELRGAMKGLPYFVKPGAPRRGT' A
#
# COMPACT_ATOMS: atom_id res chain seq x y z
N MET A 1 6.28 41.77 8.16
CA MET A 1 5.07 42.44 7.63
C MET A 1 3.89 41.53 7.92
N ALA A 2 2.97 41.96 8.79
CA ALA A 2 1.92 41.13 9.36
C ALA A 2 0.85 40.77 8.31
N GLY A 3 0.78 39.48 7.96
CA GLY A 3 -0.29 38.92 7.12
C GLY A 3 -1.60 38.89 7.91
N ARG A 4 -2.46 39.87 7.63
CA ARG A 4 -3.79 40.04 8.19
C ARG A 4 -4.68 38.88 7.72
N GLY A 5 -4.81 37.84 8.55
CA GLY A 5 -5.65 36.67 8.28
C GLY A 5 -7.11 37.09 8.09
N ARG A 6 -7.65 36.85 6.89
CA ARG A 6 -9.09 36.95 6.63
C ARG A 6 -9.79 35.94 7.54
N GLY A 7 -10.85 36.40 8.21
CA GLY A 7 -11.55 35.64 9.25
C GLY A 7 -11.93 34.23 8.82
N ARG A 8 -11.93 33.31 9.79
CA ARG A 8 -12.49 31.96 9.67
C ARG A 8 -13.90 32.08 9.08
N GLY A 9 -14.08 31.69 7.82
CA GLY A 9 -15.39 31.66 7.19
C GLY A 9 -16.33 30.80 8.02
N GLN A 10 -17.53 31.31 8.31
CA GLN A 10 -18.53 30.53 9.05
C GLN A 10 -18.96 29.34 8.18
N MET A 11 -18.86 28.14 8.74
CA MET A 11 -19.37 26.92 8.11
C MET A 11 -20.88 26.85 8.28
N THR A 12 -21.58 26.17 7.37
CA THR A 12 -23.03 25.90 7.48
C THR A 12 -23.37 24.93 8.61
N PHE A 13 -22.37 24.31 9.23
CA PHE A 13 -22.50 23.40 10.36
C PHE A 13 -21.70 23.90 11.58
N SER A 14 -22.05 23.42 12.78
CA SER A 14 -21.32 23.72 14.01
C SER A 14 -19.97 23.00 14.06
N VAL A 15 -18.89 23.77 14.06
CA VAL A 15 -17.51 23.27 14.19
C VAL A 15 -17.26 22.65 15.57
N GLU A 16 -17.93 23.16 16.61
CA GLU A 16 -17.85 22.61 17.97
C GLU A 16 -18.53 21.24 18.07
N ALA A 17 -19.63 21.03 17.34
CA ALA A 17 -20.33 19.74 17.31
C ALA A 17 -19.53 18.62 16.63
N VAL A 18 -18.56 18.96 15.77
CA VAL A 18 -17.62 17.99 15.16
C VAL A 18 -16.33 17.81 15.98
N GLY A 19 -16.28 18.36 17.20
CA GLY A 19 -15.18 18.15 18.15
C GLY A 19 -13.99 19.11 17.98
N ILE A 20 -14.15 20.20 17.23
CA ILE A 20 -13.13 21.25 17.11
C ILE A 20 -13.60 22.45 17.93
N GLY A 21 -13.00 22.65 19.10
CA GLY A 21 -13.36 23.69 20.05
C GLY A 21 -12.92 25.08 19.62
N LYS A 22 -13.44 26.09 20.32
CA LYS A 22 -13.08 27.49 20.12
C LYS A 22 -11.61 27.71 20.50
N GLY A 23 -10.79 28.00 19.48
CA GLY A 23 -9.35 28.21 19.66
C GLY A 23 -8.51 27.03 19.16
N ASP A 24 -9.12 25.88 18.90
CA ASP A 24 -8.43 24.72 18.36
C ASP A 24 -7.90 24.99 16.94
N ALA A 25 -6.77 24.36 16.64
CA ALA A 25 -6.17 24.42 15.33
C ALA A 25 -6.99 23.58 14.35
N LEU A 26 -7.47 24.20 13.27
CA LEU A 26 -8.03 23.47 12.15
C LEU A 26 -6.91 22.67 11.46
N PRO A 27 -7.24 21.51 10.87
CA PRO A 27 -6.27 20.78 10.06
C PRO A 27 -5.74 21.70 8.95
N PRO A 28 -4.43 21.63 8.64
CA PRO A 28 -3.85 22.48 7.62
C PRO A 28 -4.46 22.18 6.25
N PRO A 29 -4.59 23.20 5.37
CA PRO A 29 -5.04 22.97 4.01
C PRO A 29 -4.01 22.11 3.26
N THR A 30 -4.49 21.09 2.54
CA THR A 30 -3.67 20.29 1.62
C THR A 30 -3.35 21.13 0.38
N LEU A 31 -2.07 21.47 0.19
CA LEU A 31 -1.61 22.25 -0.98
C LEU A 31 -1.42 21.41 -2.24
N GLN A 32 -1.13 20.12 -2.09
CA GLN A 32 -0.90 19.17 -3.17
C GLN A 32 -1.60 17.84 -2.84
N PRO A 33 -2.21 17.14 -3.82
CA PRO A 33 -2.76 15.81 -3.59
C PRO A 33 -1.67 14.81 -3.16
N SER A 34 -2.06 13.83 -2.37
CA SER A 34 -1.19 12.71 -2.01
C SER A 34 -0.66 12.03 -3.28
N PRO A 35 0.60 11.56 -3.28
CA PRO A 35 1.18 10.87 -4.43
C PRO A 35 0.39 9.58 -4.73
N LEU A 36 0.34 9.20 -6.01
CA LEU A 36 -0.33 7.97 -6.46
C LEU A 36 0.23 6.71 -5.78
N PHE A 37 1.53 6.71 -5.49
CA PHE A 37 2.21 5.63 -4.77
C PHE A 37 2.92 6.19 -3.52
N PRO A 38 2.41 5.90 -2.31
CA PRO A 38 3.08 6.30 -1.07
C PRO A 38 4.37 5.49 -0.84
N HIS A 39 5.07 5.83 0.24
CA HIS A 39 6.43 5.32 0.54
C HIS A 39 6.54 3.79 0.63
N ARG A 40 7.78 3.30 0.52
CA ARG A 40 8.13 1.89 0.31
C ARG A 40 7.82 0.99 1.51
N ALA A 41 7.57 -0.29 1.21
CA ALA A 41 7.41 -1.36 2.18
C ALA A 41 8.65 -1.56 3.06
N ALA A 42 8.45 -2.11 4.26
CA ALA A 42 9.51 -2.41 5.21
C ALA A 42 10.50 -3.46 4.65
N PRO A 43 11.78 -3.43 5.08
CA PRO A 43 12.75 -4.45 4.71
C PRO A 43 12.29 -5.85 5.16
N LEU A 44 12.63 -6.86 4.36
CA LEU A 44 12.41 -8.26 4.75
C LEU A 44 13.35 -8.62 5.92
N PRO A 45 12.89 -9.46 6.86
CA PRO A 45 13.77 -9.98 7.91
C PRO A 45 14.90 -10.80 7.26
N GLY A 46 16.15 -10.48 7.62
CA GLY A 46 17.33 -11.24 7.22
C GLY A 46 17.62 -12.40 8.16
N GLY A 47 18.62 -13.21 7.81
CA GLY A 47 19.13 -14.31 8.63
C GLY A 47 19.15 -15.65 7.89
N GLU A 48 19.98 -16.56 8.39
CA GLU A 48 20.24 -17.87 7.78
C GLU A 48 18.97 -18.70 7.58
N GLU A 49 18.05 -18.67 8.54
CA GLU A 49 16.78 -19.41 8.46
C GLU A 49 15.91 -18.93 7.28
N GLY A 50 15.81 -17.61 7.10
CA GLY A 50 15.03 -17.01 6.01
C GLY A 50 15.64 -17.31 4.64
N GLU A 51 16.96 -17.27 4.54
CA GLU A 51 17.71 -17.62 3.33
C GLU A 51 17.59 -19.11 2.99
N TYR A 52 17.70 -19.98 4.00
CA TYR A 52 17.50 -21.42 3.85
C TYR A 52 16.10 -21.74 3.33
N MET A 53 15.07 -21.18 3.96
CA MET A 53 13.69 -21.42 3.57
C MET A 53 13.39 -20.86 2.16
N LEU A 54 14.02 -19.75 1.77
CA LEU A 54 13.93 -19.21 0.42
C LEU A 54 14.56 -20.15 -0.62
N ALA A 55 15.74 -20.70 -0.34
CA ALA A 55 16.39 -21.68 -1.22
C ALA A 55 15.53 -22.95 -1.36
N LEU A 56 15.10 -23.53 -0.24
CA LEU A 56 14.26 -24.73 -0.21
C LEU A 56 12.96 -24.55 -1.01
N LYS A 57 12.30 -23.40 -0.87
CA LYS A 57 11.10 -23.07 -1.66
C LYS A 57 11.35 -23.10 -3.16
N GLN A 58 12.52 -22.61 -3.60
CA GLN A 58 12.88 -22.59 -5.03
C GLN A 58 13.15 -24.00 -5.56
N GLU A 59 13.87 -24.82 -4.80
CA GLU A 59 14.12 -26.22 -5.13
C GLU A 59 12.81 -27.01 -5.24
N LEU A 60 11.92 -26.88 -4.26
CA LEU A 60 10.62 -27.53 -4.28
C LEU A 60 9.80 -27.11 -5.50
N ARG A 61 9.76 -25.83 -5.84
CA ARG A 61 9.09 -25.35 -7.07
C ARG A 61 9.65 -26.03 -8.32
N GLY A 62 10.96 -26.25 -8.38
CA GLY A 62 11.61 -26.97 -9.47
C GLY A 62 11.22 -28.45 -9.51
N ALA A 63 11.42 -29.14 -8.39
CA ALA A 63 11.15 -30.57 -8.23
C ALA A 63 9.69 -30.92 -8.52
N MET A 64 8.75 -30.10 -8.05
CA MET A 64 7.31 -30.33 -8.21
C MET A 64 6.88 -30.37 -9.69
N LYS A 65 7.58 -29.67 -10.60
CA LYS A 65 7.27 -29.72 -12.04
C LYS A 65 7.64 -31.06 -12.69
N GLY A 66 8.51 -31.85 -12.06
CA GLY A 66 8.89 -33.19 -12.51
C GLY A 66 7.98 -34.30 -11.98
N LEU A 67 7.11 -34.01 -11.02
CA LEU A 67 6.20 -34.99 -10.43
C LEU A 67 5.06 -35.35 -11.40
N PRO A 68 4.51 -36.58 -11.31
CA PRO A 68 3.40 -37.01 -12.15
C PRO A 68 2.12 -36.19 -11.93
N TYR A 69 2.03 -35.46 -10.82
CA TYR A 69 0.93 -34.57 -10.48
C TYR A 69 0.97 -33.22 -11.20
N PHE A 70 2.07 -32.88 -11.89
CA PHE A 70 2.18 -31.65 -12.68
C PHE A 70 1.54 -31.83 -14.06
N VAL A 71 0.22 -31.67 -14.12
CA VAL A 71 -0.55 -31.75 -15.37
C VAL A 71 -0.18 -30.59 -16.29
N LYS A 72 0.34 -30.90 -17.48
CA LYS A 72 0.68 -29.91 -18.50
C LYS A 72 -0.57 -29.48 -19.29
N PRO A 73 -0.65 -28.22 -19.74
CA PRO A 73 -1.69 -27.80 -20.67
C PRO A 73 -1.70 -28.69 -21.91
N GLY A 74 -2.90 -29.04 -22.40
CA GLY A 74 -3.06 -29.81 -23.63
C GLY A 74 -2.47 -29.09 -24.84
N ALA A 75 -1.94 -29.84 -25.80
CA ALA A 75 -1.46 -29.26 -27.04
C ALA A 75 -2.62 -28.56 -27.78
N PRO A 76 -2.41 -27.38 -28.38
CA PRO A 76 -3.43 -26.74 -29.20
C PRO A 76 -3.80 -27.70 -30.34
N ARG A 77 -5.10 -27.95 -30.54
CA ARG A 77 -5.58 -28.77 -31.67
C ARG A 77 -5.14 -28.06 -32.96
N ARG A 78 -4.36 -28.74 -33.79
CA ARG A 78 -4.16 -28.30 -35.17
C ARG A 78 -5.48 -28.49 -35.89
N GLY A 79 -6.10 -27.38 -36.28
CA GLY A 79 -7.26 -27.41 -37.17
C GLY A 79 -6.80 -27.92 -38.55
N THR A 80 -7.40 -29.02 -38.98
CA THR A 80 -7.44 -29.47 -40.37
C THR A 80 -8.52 -28.71 -41.12
#